data_AF-A0A7X5JCN8-F1
#
_entry.id   AF-A0A7X5JCN8-F1
#
_cell.length_a   1.000
_cell.length_b   1.000
_cell.length_c   1.000
_cell.angle_alpha   90.00
_cell.angle_beta   90.00
_cell.angle_gamma   90.00
#
_symmetry.space_group_name_H-M   'P 1'
#
loop_
_entity.id
_entity.type
_entity.pdbx_description
1 polymer ?
#
loop_
_entity_poly.entity_id
_entity_poly.type
_entity_poly.pdbx_seq_one_letter_code
_entity_poly.pdbx_strand_id
1 'polypeptide(L)'
;MSDRFTNLIAGILLFFLFLIAVFSILNDTFITDEPPHIAAGYSYLTQKDMRLNPEHPPFLKDIAAFPLLFLDLNFPLQHPAWLQEDNPFWWHQFDLGGEFLYRSGNNPDQILILTRLPMILILILLGFYIFKWARELFGNKTALLALFLFSFSPTFLAHGRLVTTDVGAAAGVFIATYYFIKALKTPSKKNIILAGISFGLAELCKFSVILLIPFFAILALIWWLIKLGTWKSALKILILVFIIGYLLIWPVYQYHVWNYPPERQARDTEFLLGSTPFPFLRETLIWASTKPVLRPFAEYFLGLALVFQRATGGNTTYFLGEVSAAGWKNYFPTVYLIKEPLTFHILTLIALLYAAFL
;
A
#
# COMPACT_ATOMS: atom_id res chain seq x y z
N MET A 1 -2.16 17.77 -31.39
CA MET A 1 -2.61 16.36 -31.40
C MET A 1 -4.01 16.33 -30.83
N SER A 2 -4.98 15.75 -31.54
CA SER A 2 -6.37 15.74 -31.09
C SER A 2 -6.54 14.89 -29.83
N ASP A 3 -7.54 15.23 -29.02
CA ASP A 3 -7.86 14.48 -27.80
C ASP A 3 -8.23 13.03 -28.09
N ARG A 4 -8.96 12.80 -29.20
CA ARG A 4 -9.34 11.46 -29.64
C ARG A 4 -8.12 10.58 -29.94
N PHE A 5 -7.15 11.12 -30.67
CA PHE A 5 -5.93 10.37 -31.00
C PHE A 5 -5.06 10.13 -29.76
N THR A 6 -4.99 11.12 -28.86
CA THR A 6 -4.27 10.99 -27.58
C THR A 6 -4.88 9.89 -26.71
N ASN A 7 -6.20 9.87 -26.55
CA ASN A 7 -6.88 8.85 -25.77
C ASN A 7 -6.71 7.44 -26.36
N LEU A 8 -6.69 7.33 -27.70
CA LEU A 8 -6.44 6.06 -28.38
C LEU A 8 -5.04 5.51 -28.06
N ILE A 9 -4.00 6.34 -28.18
CA ILE A 9 -2.62 5.92 -27.87
C ILE A 9 -2.50 5.54 -26.39
N ALA A 10 -3.08 6.34 -25.48
CA ALA A 10 -3.07 6.03 -24.06
C ALA A 10 -3.77 4.69 -23.76
N GLY A 11 -4.91 4.43 -24.41
CA GLY A 11 -5.62 3.16 -24.31
C GLY A 11 -4.77 1.98 -24.80
N ILE A 12 -4.06 2.13 -25.92
CA ILE A 12 -3.15 1.11 -26.45
C ILE A 12 -2.00 0.84 -25.47
N LEU A 13 -1.38 1.86 -24.90
CA LEU A 13 -0.28 1.71 -23.93
C LEU A 13 -0.73 0.99 -22.65
N LEU A 14 -1.89 1.37 -22.10
CA LEU A 14 -2.45 0.71 -20.91
C LEU A 14 -2.87 -0.74 -21.22
N PHE A 15 -3.44 -0.98 -22.39
CA PHE A 15 -3.81 -2.34 -22.81
C PHE A 15 -2.57 -3.21 -23.04
N PHE A 16 -1.51 -2.67 -23.62
CA PHE A 16 -0.22 -3.34 -23.76
C PHE A 16 0.38 -3.70 -22.38
N LEU A 17 0.40 -2.75 -21.44
CA LEU A 17 0.85 -3.00 -20.06
C LEU A 17 0.03 -4.11 -19.40
N PHE A 18 -1.30 -4.09 -19.57
CA PHE A 18 -2.20 -5.11 -19.07
C PHE A 18 -1.87 -6.49 -19.64
N LEU A 19 -1.71 -6.59 -20.97
CA LEU A 19 -1.38 -7.86 -21.63
C LEU A 19 -0.04 -8.40 -21.15
N ILE A 20 1.01 -7.58 -21.05
CA ILE A 20 2.31 -8.05 -20.54
C ILE A 20 2.15 -8.59 -19.12
N ALA A 21 1.47 -7.84 -18.25
CA ALA A 21 1.29 -8.25 -16.87
C ALA A 21 0.50 -9.57 -16.77
N VAL A 22 -0.55 -9.76 -17.58
CA VAL A 22 -1.34 -11.00 -17.63
C VAL A 22 -0.56 -12.17 -18.22
N PHE A 23 0.18 -11.99 -19.31
CA PHE A 23 0.96 -13.09 -19.88
C PHE A 23 2.13 -13.49 -18.98
N SER A 24 2.69 -12.56 -18.21
CA SER A 24 3.79 -12.85 -17.28
C SER A 24 3.40 -13.59 -16.01
N ILE A 25 2.10 -13.72 -15.70
CA ILE A 25 1.65 -14.56 -14.58
C ILE A 25 1.35 -16.01 -15.01
N LEU A 26 1.30 -16.31 -16.32
CA LEU A 26 1.09 -17.67 -16.81
C LEU A 26 2.36 -18.49 -16.58
N ASN A 27 2.21 -19.68 -15.96
CA ASN A 27 3.31 -20.58 -15.62
C ASN A 27 4.37 -19.97 -14.66
N ASP A 28 3.98 -18.98 -13.86
CA ASP A 28 4.84 -18.39 -12.84
C ASP A 28 4.56 -18.99 -11.46
N THR A 29 5.45 -18.75 -10.49
CA THR A 29 5.30 -19.21 -9.10
C THR A 29 5.15 -18.04 -8.13
N PHE A 30 4.69 -18.33 -6.91
CA PHE A 30 4.63 -17.35 -5.85
C PHE A 30 6.03 -16.93 -5.38
N ILE A 31 6.19 -15.64 -5.04
CA ILE A 31 7.34 -15.14 -4.29
C ILE A 31 7.08 -15.19 -2.78
N THR A 32 8.13 -15.00 -1.96
CA THR A 32 8.09 -15.16 -0.49
C THR A 32 6.94 -14.43 0.21
N ASP A 33 6.64 -13.20 -0.19
CA ASP A 33 5.64 -12.36 0.50
C ASP A 33 4.19 -12.66 0.06
N GLU A 34 3.98 -13.37 -1.05
CA GLU A 34 2.62 -13.62 -1.56
C GLU A 34 1.83 -14.63 -0.72
N PRO A 35 2.35 -15.81 -0.35
CA PRO A 35 1.62 -16.76 0.49
C PRO A 35 1.05 -16.19 1.78
N PRO A 36 1.83 -15.47 2.64
CA PRO A 36 1.27 -14.91 3.87
C PRO A 36 0.23 -13.81 3.59
N HIS A 37 0.43 -12.98 2.56
CA HIS A 37 -0.54 -11.93 2.20
C HIS A 37 -1.85 -12.50 1.67
N ILE A 38 -1.79 -13.54 0.81
CA ILE A 38 -2.98 -14.19 0.24
C ILE A 38 -3.76 -14.92 1.32
N ALA A 39 -3.09 -15.73 2.16
CA ALA A 39 -3.77 -16.47 3.22
C ALA A 39 -4.38 -15.53 4.26
N ALA A 40 -3.68 -14.44 4.62
CA ALA A 40 -4.22 -13.42 5.51
C ALA A 40 -5.43 -12.70 4.88
N GLY A 41 -5.33 -12.22 3.64
CA GLY A 41 -6.45 -11.57 2.95
C GLY A 41 -7.68 -12.49 2.83
N TYR A 42 -7.46 -13.77 2.54
CA TYR A 42 -8.57 -14.73 2.51
C TYR A 42 -9.18 -14.95 3.90
N SER A 43 -8.36 -15.08 4.95
CA SER A 43 -8.85 -15.25 6.31
C SER A 43 -9.59 -14.03 6.84
N TYR A 44 -9.20 -12.83 6.42
CA TYR A 44 -9.88 -11.58 6.77
C TYR A 44 -11.29 -11.52 6.19
N LEU A 45 -11.43 -11.83 4.89
CA LEU A 45 -12.70 -11.79 4.19
C LEU A 45 -13.66 -12.89 4.61
N THR A 46 -13.14 -14.09 4.88
CA THR A 46 -13.97 -15.24 5.25
C THR A 46 -14.23 -15.28 6.75
N GLN A 47 -13.17 -15.17 7.55
CA GLN A 47 -13.25 -15.45 8.98
C GLN A 47 -13.45 -14.18 9.80
N LYS A 48 -13.23 -13.00 9.21
CA LYS A 48 -13.35 -11.69 9.87
C LYS A 48 -12.46 -11.60 11.11
N ASP A 49 -11.26 -12.14 10.97
CA ASP A 49 -10.26 -12.24 12.02
C ASP A 49 -8.87 -11.89 11.48
N MET A 50 -8.33 -10.78 11.99
CA MET A 50 -7.08 -10.16 11.52
C MET A 50 -5.82 -10.63 12.26
N ARG A 51 -5.82 -11.80 12.91
CA ARG A 51 -4.67 -12.29 13.69
C ARG A 51 -3.38 -12.54 12.90
N LEU A 52 -3.46 -12.72 11.58
CA LEU A 52 -2.31 -13.01 10.72
C LEU A 52 -1.81 -11.74 10.05
N ASN A 53 -0.49 -11.59 9.91
CA ASN A 53 0.14 -10.50 9.16
C ASN A 53 -0.38 -9.07 9.53
N PRO A 54 -0.54 -8.72 10.83
CA PRO A 54 -1.04 -7.40 11.25
C PRO A 54 -0.08 -6.25 10.91
N GLU A 55 1.19 -6.54 10.56
CA GLU A 55 2.19 -5.57 10.14
C GLU A 55 1.95 -4.96 8.75
N HIS A 56 0.91 -5.41 8.03
CA HIS A 56 0.42 -4.76 6.81
C HIS A 56 -1.09 -4.49 6.91
N PRO A 57 -1.57 -3.32 6.44
CA PRO A 57 -2.99 -3.04 6.36
C PRO A 57 -3.75 -4.01 5.42
N PRO A 58 -5.08 -4.14 5.55
CA PRO A 58 -5.82 -5.22 4.89
C PRO A 58 -6.14 -4.96 3.42
N PHE A 59 -6.27 -3.71 2.97
CA PHE A 59 -6.95 -3.39 1.71
C PHE A 59 -6.37 -4.08 0.47
N LEU A 60 -5.05 -4.13 0.31
CA LEU A 60 -4.44 -4.80 -0.84
C LEU A 60 -4.52 -6.33 -0.74
N LYS A 61 -4.48 -6.87 0.48
CA LYS A 61 -4.66 -8.30 0.75
C LYS A 61 -6.10 -8.72 0.43
N ASP A 62 -7.07 -7.92 0.86
CA ASP A 62 -8.50 -8.13 0.58
C ASP A 62 -8.78 -8.06 -0.92
N ILE A 63 -8.28 -7.03 -1.60
CA ILE A 63 -8.50 -6.89 -3.05
C ILE A 63 -7.91 -8.08 -3.80
N ALA A 64 -6.71 -8.53 -3.43
CA ALA A 64 -6.09 -9.70 -4.03
C ALA A 64 -6.88 -10.99 -3.72
N ALA A 65 -7.34 -11.18 -2.50
CA ALA A 65 -8.05 -12.38 -2.08
C ALA A 65 -9.54 -12.40 -2.48
N PHE A 66 -10.14 -11.26 -2.84
CA PHE A 66 -11.57 -11.15 -3.15
C PHE A 66 -12.06 -12.15 -4.21
N PRO A 67 -11.36 -12.39 -5.33
CA PRO A 67 -11.78 -13.38 -6.32
C PRO A 67 -11.82 -14.82 -5.78
N LEU A 68 -11.08 -15.12 -4.70
CA LEU A 68 -11.07 -16.44 -4.07
C LEU A 68 -12.37 -16.75 -3.31
N LEU A 69 -13.18 -15.74 -2.97
CA LEU A 69 -14.48 -15.93 -2.32
C LEU A 69 -15.48 -16.67 -3.20
N PHE A 70 -15.22 -16.75 -4.50
CA PHE A 70 -16.04 -17.48 -5.47
C PHE A 70 -15.55 -18.92 -5.71
N LEU A 71 -14.53 -19.36 -4.96
CA LEU A 71 -14.00 -20.71 -4.98
C LEU A 71 -14.34 -21.43 -3.67
N ASP A 72 -14.49 -22.75 -3.75
CA ASP A 72 -14.62 -23.62 -2.58
C ASP A 72 -13.21 -24.04 -2.11
N LEU A 73 -12.54 -23.15 -1.38
CA LEU A 73 -11.18 -23.38 -0.90
C LEU A 73 -11.18 -23.95 0.52
N ASN A 74 -10.29 -24.91 0.74
CA ASN A 74 -10.05 -25.50 2.05
C ASN A 74 -9.11 -24.59 2.84
N PHE A 75 -9.66 -23.78 3.74
CA PHE A 75 -8.85 -22.99 4.67
C PHE A 75 -8.46 -23.84 5.90
N PRO A 76 -7.17 -23.92 6.28
CA PRO A 76 -6.69 -24.84 7.31
C PRO A 76 -6.98 -24.35 8.74
N LEU A 77 -8.26 -24.35 9.15
CA LEU A 77 -8.73 -23.85 10.46
C LEU A 77 -8.20 -24.63 11.67
N GLN A 78 -7.75 -25.88 11.48
CA GLN A 78 -7.20 -26.71 12.56
C GLN A 78 -5.67 -26.65 12.64
N HIS A 79 -5.03 -25.88 11.75
CA HIS A 79 -3.58 -25.81 11.72
C HIS A 79 -3.06 -24.99 12.93
N PRO A 80 -1.97 -25.42 13.60
CA PRO A 80 -1.42 -24.72 14.77
C PRO A 80 -1.14 -23.23 14.53
N ALA A 81 -0.67 -22.86 13.33
CA ALA A 81 -0.42 -21.47 12.96
C ALA A 81 -1.68 -20.59 12.87
N TRP A 82 -2.86 -21.19 12.71
CA TRP A 82 -4.15 -20.50 12.80
C TRP A 82 -4.70 -20.50 14.23
N LEU A 83 -4.70 -21.67 14.87
CA LEU A 83 -5.20 -21.84 16.24
C LEU A 83 -4.43 -20.94 17.20
N GLN A 84 -3.09 -20.91 17.09
CA GLN A 84 -2.16 -20.18 17.94
C GLN A 84 -2.58 -20.30 19.42
N GLU A 85 -2.63 -21.55 19.89
CA GLU A 85 -2.84 -21.87 21.31
C GLU A 85 -1.72 -21.25 22.15
N ASP A 86 -0.50 -21.23 21.59
CA ASP A 86 0.65 -20.48 22.07
C ASP A 86 0.63 -18.99 21.61
N ASN A 87 1.80 -18.36 21.57
CA ASN A 87 1.97 -16.97 21.15
C ASN A 87 1.91 -16.78 19.62
N PRO A 88 1.50 -15.59 19.12
CA PRO A 88 1.43 -15.29 17.69
C PRO A 88 2.82 -15.00 17.10
N PHE A 89 3.62 -16.05 16.93
CA PHE A 89 4.95 -15.94 16.35
C PHE A 89 4.92 -15.48 14.88
N TRP A 90 5.92 -14.70 14.47
CA TRP A 90 5.95 -14.05 13.15
C TRP A 90 5.99 -15.04 11.98
N TRP A 91 6.47 -16.27 12.18
CA TRP A 91 6.55 -17.29 11.12
C TRP A 91 5.22 -17.99 10.84
N HIS A 92 4.23 -17.91 11.75
CA HIS A 92 2.92 -18.55 11.57
C HIS A 92 2.22 -18.16 10.27
N GLN A 93 2.39 -16.91 9.83
CA GLN A 93 1.84 -16.45 8.55
C GLN A 93 2.42 -17.17 7.33
N PHE A 94 3.71 -17.52 7.37
CA PHE A 94 4.39 -18.22 6.29
C PHE A 94 3.99 -19.70 6.28
N ASP A 95 3.96 -20.31 7.46
CA ASP A 95 3.53 -21.71 7.61
C ASP A 95 2.08 -21.90 7.15
N LEU A 96 1.16 -21.03 7.60
CA LEU A 96 -0.24 -21.10 7.19
C LEU A 96 -0.43 -20.77 5.71
N GLY A 97 0.33 -19.81 5.17
CA GLY A 97 0.35 -19.51 3.74
C GLY A 97 0.76 -20.71 2.90
N GLY A 98 1.83 -21.40 3.30
CA GLY A 98 2.28 -22.63 2.65
C GLY A 98 1.26 -23.76 2.76
N GLU A 99 0.68 -23.95 3.94
CA GLU A 99 -0.34 -24.97 4.18
C GLU A 99 -1.59 -24.73 3.31
N PHE A 100 -2.10 -23.49 3.30
CA PHE A 100 -3.27 -23.09 2.53
C PHE A 100 -3.07 -23.30 1.03
N LEU A 101 -1.93 -22.90 0.48
CA LEU A 101 -1.69 -22.99 -0.96
C LEU A 101 -1.36 -24.41 -1.44
N TYR A 102 -0.56 -25.16 -0.68
CA TYR A 102 0.09 -26.37 -1.22
C TYR A 102 -0.32 -27.68 -0.54
N ARG A 103 -0.94 -27.64 0.66
CA ARG A 103 -1.21 -28.85 1.46
C ARG A 103 -2.67 -29.03 1.87
N SER A 104 -3.49 -27.99 1.69
CA SER A 104 -4.93 -28.03 1.95
C SER A 104 -5.75 -28.55 0.76
N GLY A 105 -5.13 -29.08 -0.30
CA GLY A 105 -5.83 -29.58 -1.49
C GLY A 105 -6.40 -28.49 -2.41
N ASN A 106 -5.96 -27.24 -2.24
CA ASN A 106 -6.29 -26.13 -3.12
C ASN A 106 -5.43 -26.16 -4.39
N ASN A 107 -5.89 -25.51 -5.46
CA ASN A 107 -5.12 -25.34 -6.69
C ASN A 107 -4.26 -24.06 -6.62
N PRO A 108 -2.93 -24.15 -6.39
CA PRO A 108 -2.08 -22.97 -6.25
C PRO A 108 -2.00 -22.13 -7.53
N ASP A 109 -2.01 -22.75 -8.71
CA ASP A 109 -1.93 -22.04 -9.99
C ASP A 109 -3.18 -21.20 -10.25
N GLN A 110 -4.35 -21.74 -9.91
CA GLN A 110 -5.62 -21.02 -9.99
C GLN A 110 -5.65 -19.83 -9.01
N ILE A 111 -5.21 -20.06 -7.76
CA ILE A 111 -5.12 -19.00 -6.75
C ILE A 111 -4.17 -17.90 -7.20
N LEU A 112 -3.00 -18.26 -7.76
CA LEU A 112 -2.01 -17.31 -8.26
C LEU A 112 -2.60 -16.39 -9.32
N ILE A 113 -3.26 -16.95 -10.33
CA ILE A 113 -3.84 -16.15 -11.42
C ILE A 113 -4.90 -15.20 -10.86
N LEU A 114 -5.82 -15.72 -10.05
CA LEU A 114 -6.94 -14.94 -9.53
C LEU A 114 -6.51 -13.82 -8.58
N THR A 115 -5.48 -14.06 -7.76
CA THR A 115 -5.01 -13.06 -6.79
C THR A 115 -4.14 -11.98 -7.40
N ARG A 116 -3.42 -12.28 -8.49
CA ARG A 116 -2.59 -11.29 -9.20
C ARG A 116 -3.40 -10.39 -10.13
N LEU A 117 -4.53 -10.84 -10.66
CA LEU A 117 -5.39 -10.04 -11.55
C LEU A 117 -5.81 -8.68 -10.94
N PRO A 118 -6.32 -8.60 -9.69
CA PRO A 118 -6.62 -7.33 -9.05
C PRO A 118 -5.40 -6.39 -8.92
N MET A 119 -4.21 -6.95 -8.68
CA MET A 119 -2.97 -6.17 -8.58
C MET A 119 -2.59 -5.54 -9.93
N ILE A 120 -2.78 -6.28 -11.02
CA ILE A 120 -2.62 -5.76 -12.38
C ILE A 120 -3.61 -4.61 -12.63
N LEU A 121 -4.86 -4.71 -12.17
CA LEU A 121 -5.83 -3.62 -12.32
C LEU A 121 -5.41 -2.36 -11.56
N ILE A 122 -4.80 -2.51 -10.37
CA ILE A 122 -4.21 -1.40 -9.62
C ILE A 122 -3.04 -0.77 -10.38
N LEU A 123 -2.17 -1.57 -11.01
CA LEU A 123 -1.09 -1.08 -11.87
C LEU A 123 -1.64 -0.24 -13.05
N ILE A 124 -2.70 -0.72 -13.71
CA ILE A 124 -3.37 0.02 -14.79
C ILE A 124 -4.02 1.30 -14.27
N LEU A 125 -4.64 1.27 -13.09
CA LEU A 125 -5.22 2.45 -12.44
C LEU A 125 -4.16 3.52 -12.16
N LEU A 126 -2.99 3.13 -11.68
CA LEU A 126 -1.86 4.03 -11.49
C LEU A 126 -1.42 4.66 -12.81
N GLY A 127 -1.23 3.85 -13.87
CA GLY A 127 -0.89 4.35 -15.21
C GLY A 127 -1.92 5.36 -15.75
N PHE A 128 -3.21 5.07 -15.56
CA PHE A 128 -4.29 5.99 -15.92
C PHE A 128 -4.18 7.32 -15.17
N TYR A 129 -3.95 7.31 -13.86
CA TYR A 129 -3.82 8.55 -13.08
C TYR A 129 -2.56 9.34 -13.45
N ILE A 130 -1.45 8.67 -13.77
CA ILE A 130 -0.23 9.31 -14.30
C ILE A 130 -0.55 10.07 -15.58
N PHE A 131 -1.17 9.39 -16.55
CA PHE A 131 -1.59 10.02 -17.80
C PHE A 131 -2.55 11.19 -17.56
N LYS A 132 -3.60 10.96 -16.78
CA LYS A 132 -4.64 11.95 -16.47
C LYS A 132 -4.03 13.21 -15.85
N TRP A 133 -3.20 13.05 -14.82
CA TRP A 133 -2.64 14.20 -14.11
C TRP A 133 -1.60 14.94 -14.95
N ALA A 134 -0.71 14.22 -15.65
CA ALA A 134 0.26 14.83 -16.56
C ALA A 134 -0.43 15.63 -17.68
N ARG A 135 -1.56 15.13 -18.20
CA ARG A 135 -2.36 15.84 -19.21
C ARG A 135 -2.96 17.14 -18.67
N GLU A 136 -3.53 17.09 -17.47
CA GLU A 136 -4.09 18.29 -16.82
C GLU A 136 -3.03 19.37 -16.57
N LEU A 137 -1.77 18.98 -16.33
CA LEU A 137 -0.68 19.92 -16.05
C LEU A 137 0.04 20.44 -17.30
N PHE A 138 0.30 19.57 -18.27
CA PHE A 138 1.25 19.84 -19.36
C PHE A 138 0.73 19.47 -20.76
N GLY A 139 -0.53 19.04 -20.86
CA GLY A 139 -1.19 18.71 -22.12
C GLY A 139 -0.86 17.31 -22.68
N ASN A 140 -1.41 17.04 -23.87
CA ASN A 140 -1.51 15.69 -24.44
C ASN A 140 -0.16 15.00 -24.68
N LYS A 141 0.83 15.72 -25.23
CA LYS A 141 2.13 15.12 -25.60
C LYS A 141 2.90 14.64 -24.37
N THR A 142 2.98 15.49 -23.35
CA THR A 142 3.68 15.18 -22.09
C THR A 142 3.01 14.03 -21.36
N ALA A 143 1.68 13.97 -21.38
CA ALA A 143 0.93 12.87 -20.80
C ALA A 143 1.24 11.52 -21.46
N LEU A 144 1.31 11.48 -22.78
CA LEU A 144 1.69 10.27 -23.52
C LEU A 144 3.14 9.86 -23.23
N LEU A 145 4.07 10.83 -23.14
CA LEU A 145 5.45 10.54 -22.79
C LEU A 145 5.56 9.96 -21.37
N ALA A 146 4.87 10.55 -20.38
CA ALA A 146 4.86 10.05 -19.02
C ALA A 146 4.27 8.63 -18.93
N LEU A 147 3.15 8.39 -19.62
CA LEU A 147 2.53 7.07 -19.69
C LEU A 147 3.42 6.04 -20.41
N PHE A 148 4.12 6.45 -21.46
CA PHE A 148 5.09 5.60 -22.15
C PHE A 148 6.23 5.19 -21.20
N LEU A 149 6.88 6.14 -20.53
CA LEU A 149 7.95 5.82 -19.57
C LEU A 149 7.47 4.89 -18.45
N PHE A 150 6.25 5.10 -17.95
CA PHE A 150 5.64 4.22 -16.96
C PHE A 150 5.36 2.80 -17.49
N SER A 151 4.75 2.70 -18.68
CA SER A 151 4.33 1.41 -19.26
C SER A 151 5.52 0.51 -19.64
N PHE A 152 6.70 1.11 -19.85
CA PHE A 152 7.95 0.42 -20.17
C PHE A 152 8.94 0.42 -18.98
N SER A 153 8.50 0.80 -17.78
CA SER A 153 9.36 0.79 -16.59
C SER A 153 9.61 -0.65 -16.12
N PRO A 154 10.88 -1.11 -16.03
CA PRO A 154 11.17 -2.46 -15.55
C PRO A 154 10.71 -2.66 -14.10
N THR A 155 10.79 -1.63 -13.25
CA THR A 155 10.36 -1.66 -11.85
C THR A 155 8.86 -1.96 -11.74
N PHE A 156 8.02 -1.22 -12.47
CA PHE A 156 6.57 -1.42 -12.42
C PHE A 156 6.13 -2.72 -13.11
N LEU A 157 6.80 -3.11 -14.20
CA LEU A 157 6.54 -4.39 -14.86
C LEU A 157 6.89 -5.60 -13.97
N ALA A 158 7.99 -5.52 -13.22
CA ALA A 158 8.43 -6.59 -12.33
C ALA A 158 7.52 -6.74 -11.09
N HIS A 159 7.11 -5.62 -10.49
CA HIS A 159 6.41 -5.64 -9.20
C HIS A 159 4.89 -5.48 -9.30
N GLY A 160 4.36 -4.88 -10.37
CA GLY A 160 2.96 -4.46 -10.45
C GLY A 160 1.92 -5.57 -10.54
N ARG A 161 2.36 -6.79 -10.87
CA ARG A 161 1.48 -7.98 -10.92
C ARG A 161 1.48 -8.80 -9.64
N LEU A 162 2.43 -8.57 -8.72
CA LEU A 162 2.63 -9.41 -7.55
C LEU A 162 1.67 -9.04 -6.43
N VAL A 163 1.24 -10.01 -5.62
CA VAL A 163 0.45 -9.78 -4.39
C VAL A 163 1.37 -9.25 -3.29
N THR A 164 1.87 -8.05 -3.50
CA THR A 164 2.68 -7.26 -2.57
C THR A 164 1.99 -5.92 -2.30
N THR A 165 2.52 -5.13 -1.36
CA THR A 165 1.89 -3.86 -0.99
C THR A 165 2.44 -2.63 -1.72
N ASP A 166 3.57 -2.76 -2.44
CA ASP A 166 4.35 -1.61 -2.91
C ASP A 166 3.68 -0.81 -4.03
N VAL A 167 3.25 -1.48 -5.11
CA VAL A 167 2.63 -0.79 -6.25
C VAL A 167 1.26 -0.23 -5.88
N GLY A 168 0.51 -0.94 -5.02
CA GLY A 168 -0.73 -0.40 -4.46
C GLY A 168 -0.52 0.80 -3.54
N ALA A 169 0.55 0.80 -2.73
CA ALA A 169 0.93 1.97 -1.95
C ALA A 169 1.35 3.16 -2.84
N ALA A 170 2.12 2.91 -3.90
CA ALA A 170 2.48 3.94 -4.88
C ALA A 170 1.24 4.53 -5.56
N ALA A 171 0.27 3.69 -5.93
CA ALA A 171 -1.00 4.14 -6.47
C ALA A 171 -1.78 5.00 -5.47
N GLY A 172 -1.89 4.54 -4.22
CA GLY A 172 -2.53 5.28 -3.13
C GLY A 172 -1.90 6.66 -2.93
N VAL A 173 -0.58 6.73 -2.77
CA VAL A 173 0.18 7.98 -2.60
C VAL A 173 -0.06 8.93 -3.78
N PHE A 174 0.03 8.45 -5.02
CA PHE A 174 -0.12 9.27 -6.20
C PHE A 174 -1.54 9.85 -6.31
N ILE A 175 -2.56 9.02 -6.13
CA ILE A 175 -3.98 9.41 -6.23
C ILE A 175 -4.36 10.33 -5.07
N ALA A 176 -3.91 10.04 -3.85
CA ALA A 176 -4.15 10.88 -2.69
C ALA A 176 -3.56 12.27 -2.88
N THR A 177 -2.31 12.34 -3.36
CA THR A 177 -1.63 13.61 -3.64
C THR A 177 -2.35 14.41 -4.73
N TYR A 178 -2.80 13.74 -5.80
CA TYR A 178 -3.58 14.36 -6.87
C TYR A 178 -4.85 15.04 -6.34
N TYR A 179 -5.67 14.33 -5.54
CA TYR A 179 -6.90 14.90 -4.99
C TYR A 179 -6.64 15.94 -3.91
N PHE A 180 -5.60 15.76 -3.08
CA PHE A 180 -5.22 16.74 -2.08
C PHE A 180 -4.83 18.08 -2.72
N ILE A 181 -4.00 18.06 -3.78
CA ILE A 181 -3.66 19.25 -4.54
C ILE A 181 -4.89 19.87 -5.20
N LYS A 182 -5.84 19.06 -5.71
CA LYS A 182 -7.13 19.58 -6.21
C LYS A 182 -7.97 20.24 -5.11
N ALA A 183 -7.99 19.70 -3.91
CA ALA A 183 -8.69 20.29 -2.77
C ALA A 183 -8.05 21.64 -2.36
N LEU A 184 -6.72 21.75 -2.39
CA LEU A 184 -6.02 23.01 -2.14
C LEU A 184 -6.25 24.06 -3.23
N LYS A 185 -6.21 23.64 -4.51
CA LYS A 185 -6.43 24.51 -5.69
C LYS A 185 -7.86 25.01 -5.82
N THR A 186 -8.82 24.14 -5.57
CA THR A 186 -10.26 24.42 -5.72
C THR A 186 -11.00 23.82 -4.53
N PRO A 187 -11.04 24.52 -3.38
CA PRO A 187 -11.68 24.03 -2.17
C PRO A 187 -13.18 23.87 -2.36
N SER A 188 -13.61 22.63 -2.59
CA SER A 188 -15.01 22.24 -2.71
C SER A 188 -15.28 21.02 -1.84
N LYS A 189 -16.53 20.85 -1.38
CA LYS A 189 -16.92 19.66 -0.59
C LYS A 189 -16.53 18.36 -1.29
N LYS A 190 -16.78 18.29 -2.60
CA LYS A 190 -16.40 17.14 -3.45
C LYS A 190 -14.89 16.86 -3.41
N ASN A 191 -14.04 17.88 -3.62
CA ASN A 191 -12.60 17.67 -3.67
C ASN A 191 -12.02 17.30 -2.30
N ILE A 192 -12.54 17.88 -1.21
CA ILE A 192 -12.11 17.54 0.16
C ILE A 192 -12.50 16.10 0.50
N ILE A 193 -13.73 15.68 0.14
CA ILE A 193 -14.18 14.30 0.35
C ILE A 193 -13.34 13.31 -0.47
N LEU A 194 -13.11 13.59 -1.76
CA LEU A 194 -12.28 12.73 -2.60
C LEU A 194 -10.84 12.64 -2.07
N ALA A 195 -10.26 13.76 -1.64
CA ALA A 195 -8.93 13.79 -1.02
C ALA A 195 -8.89 12.95 0.27
N GLY A 196 -9.87 13.12 1.17
CA GLY A 196 -9.98 12.35 2.40
C GLY A 196 -10.15 10.85 2.18
N ILE A 197 -11.03 10.46 1.25
CA ILE A 197 -11.22 9.04 0.88
C ILE A 197 -9.94 8.47 0.29
N SER A 198 -9.32 9.17 -0.67
CA SER A 198 -8.07 8.70 -1.27
C SER A 198 -6.91 8.61 -0.28
N PHE A 199 -6.84 9.54 0.69
CA PHE A 199 -5.88 9.49 1.80
C PHE A 199 -6.13 8.26 2.68
N GLY A 200 -7.37 8.02 3.12
CA GLY A 200 -7.72 6.84 3.93
C GLY A 200 -7.43 5.53 3.20
N LEU A 201 -7.77 5.42 1.91
CA LEU A 201 -7.43 4.24 1.10
C LEU A 201 -5.91 4.05 0.95
N ALA A 202 -5.14 5.13 0.84
CA ALA A 202 -3.68 5.07 0.76
C ALA A 202 -3.05 4.56 2.07
N GLU A 203 -3.52 5.04 3.23
CA GLU A 203 -3.11 4.54 4.55
C GLU A 203 -3.46 3.05 4.73
N LEU A 204 -4.57 2.61 4.13
CA LEU A 204 -4.98 1.21 4.10
C LEU A 204 -4.17 0.34 3.12
N CYS A 205 -3.28 0.90 2.29
CA CYS A 205 -2.42 0.10 1.41
C CYS A 205 -1.17 -0.42 2.12
N LYS A 206 -0.51 0.41 2.93
CA LYS A 206 0.77 0.09 3.57
C LYS A 206 1.09 1.08 4.69
N PHE A 207 1.50 0.63 5.87
CA PHE A 207 1.76 1.54 7.00
C PHE A 207 2.89 2.54 6.77
N SER A 208 3.85 2.27 5.88
CA SER A 208 4.87 3.27 5.52
C SER A 208 4.28 4.49 4.81
N VAL A 209 3.03 4.40 4.31
CA VAL A 209 2.30 5.49 3.68
C VAL A 209 1.87 6.55 4.70
N ILE A 210 1.97 6.30 6.01
CA ILE A 210 1.78 7.30 7.08
C ILE A 210 2.60 8.57 6.88
N LEU A 211 3.70 8.49 6.12
CA LEU A 211 4.50 9.62 5.67
C LEU A 211 3.72 10.62 4.78
N LEU A 212 2.53 10.27 4.29
CA LEU A 212 1.60 11.20 3.65
C LEU A 212 1.14 12.29 4.61
N ILE A 213 1.07 12.03 5.93
CA ILE A 213 0.68 13.04 6.92
C ILE A 213 1.67 14.22 6.93
N PRO A 214 2.97 14.03 7.20
CA PRO A 214 3.92 15.13 7.14
C PRO A 214 4.07 15.67 5.71
N PHE A 215 3.98 14.83 4.68
CA PHE A 215 4.04 15.29 3.29
C PHE A 215 2.89 16.25 2.94
N PHE A 216 1.65 15.93 3.31
CA PHE A 216 0.49 16.80 3.08
C PHE A 216 0.55 18.07 3.93
N ALA A 217 1.08 18.00 5.16
CA ALA A 217 1.33 19.18 5.97
C ALA A 217 2.33 20.13 5.28
N ILE A 218 3.43 19.59 4.74
CA ILE A 218 4.42 20.35 3.97
C ILE A 218 3.79 20.93 2.70
N LEU A 219 3.02 20.15 1.94
CA LEU A 219 2.33 20.65 0.75
C LEU A 219 1.33 21.77 1.07
N ALA A 220 0.58 21.65 2.16
CA ALA A 220 -0.34 22.69 2.64
C ALA A 220 0.41 23.96 3.05
N LEU A 221 1.55 23.83 3.73
CA LEU A 221 2.43 24.93 4.10
C LEU A 221 2.98 25.64 2.86
N ILE A 222 3.57 24.89 1.91
CA ILE A 222 4.09 25.44 0.65
C ILE A 222 2.96 26.14 -0.13
N TRP A 223 1.79 25.52 -0.22
CA TRP A 223 0.63 26.09 -0.89
C TRP A 223 0.21 27.44 -0.28
N TRP A 224 0.17 27.51 1.04
CA TRP A 224 -0.10 28.74 1.77
C TRP A 224 0.93 29.83 1.47
N LEU A 225 2.23 29.50 1.54
CA LEU A 225 3.32 30.45 1.29
C LEU A 225 3.30 31.02 -0.12
N ILE A 226 3.02 30.20 -1.14
CA ILE A 226 3.04 30.63 -2.55
C ILE A 226 1.81 31.47 -2.90
N LYS A 227 0.62 31.09 -2.45
CA LYS A 227 -0.63 31.70 -2.91
C LYS A 227 -1.09 32.89 -2.06
N LEU A 228 -0.31 33.30 -1.05
CA LEU A 228 -0.62 34.39 -0.12
C LEU A 228 -2.05 34.30 0.45
N GLY A 229 -2.56 33.08 0.57
CA GLY A 229 -3.89 32.80 1.09
C GLY A 229 -3.93 32.82 2.62
N THR A 230 -5.09 32.53 3.21
CA THR A 230 -5.19 32.32 4.66
C THR A 230 -4.73 30.92 5.03
N TRP A 231 -3.69 30.81 5.88
CA TRP A 231 -3.21 29.53 6.43
C TRP A 231 -4.33 28.69 7.05
N LYS A 232 -5.34 29.36 7.63
CA LYS A 232 -6.55 28.75 8.19
C LYS A 232 -7.31 27.89 7.18
N SER A 233 -7.34 28.30 5.90
CA SER A 233 -8.00 27.54 4.82
C SER A 233 -7.26 26.24 4.52
N ALA A 234 -5.94 26.33 4.32
CA ALA A 234 -5.10 25.16 4.05
C ALA A 234 -5.12 24.18 5.22
N LEU A 235 -5.03 24.68 6.46
CA LEU A 235 -5.13 23.88 7.67
C LEU A 235 -6.51 23.21 7.81
N LYS A 236 -7.60 23.94 7.53
CA LYS A 236 -8.95 23.37 7.55
C LYS A 236 -9.09 22.23 6.54
N ILE A 237 -8.58 22.38 5.33
CA ILE A 237 -8.60 21.33 4.30
C ILE A 237 -7.81 20.12 4.79
N LEU A 238 -6.59 20.32 5.30
CA LEU A 238 -5.73 19.26 5.84
C LEU A 238 -6.45 18.46 6.94
N ILE A 239 -7.00 19.15 7.93
CA ILE A 239 -7.72 18.51 9.05
C ILE A 239 -8.94 17.73 8.55
N LEU A 240 -9.74 18.30 7.64
CA LEU A 240 -10.91 17.61 7.10
C LEU A 240 -10.52 16.36 6.28
N VAL A 241 -9.45 16.42 5.50
CA VAL A 241 -8.92 15.28 4.76
C VAL A 241 -8.51 14.15 5.71
N PHE A 242 -7.78 14.48 6.78
CA PHE A 242 -7.39 13.49 7.78
C PHE A 242 -8.58 12.90 8.53
N ILE A 243 -9.53 13.73 8.97
CA ILE A 243 -10.74 13.24 9.64
C ILE A 243 -11.49 12.25 8.74
N ILE A 244 -11.72 12.60 7.46
CA ILE A 244 -12.42 11.72 6.52
C ILE A 244 -11.65 10.41 6.31
N GLY A 245 -10.32 10.47 6.18
CA GLY A 245 -9.49 9.26 6.02
C GLY A 245 -9.54 8.33 7.23
N TYR A 246 -9.39 8.86 8.45
CA TYR A 246 -9.46 8.04 9.66
C TYR A 246 -10.87 7.52 9.96
N LEU A 247 -11.92 8.27 9.60
CA LEU A 247 -13.28 7.76 9.62
C LEU A 247 -13.51 6.60 8.64
N LEU A 248 -12.79 6.57 7.51
CA LEU A 248 -12.84 5.48 6.54
C LEU A 248 -12.10 4.22 7.02
N ILE A 249 -10.98 4.38 7.75
CA ILE A 249 -10.21 3.26 8.31
C ILE A 249 -11.06 2.43 9.28
N TRP A 250 -11.88 3.08 10.10
CA TRP A 250 -12.66 2.43 11.13
C TRP A 250 -13.57 1.29 10.63
N PRO A 251 -14.49 1.49 9.67
CA PRO A 251 -15.38 0.41 9.21
C PRO A 251 -14.62 -0.73 8.53
N VAL A 252 -13.49 -0.44 7.88
CA VAL A 252 -12.62 -1.46 7.31
C VAL A 252 -12.10 -2.35 8.43
N TYR A 253 -11.43 -1.80 9.44
CA TYR A 253 -10.91 -2.61 10.54
C TYR A 253 -12.00 -3.25 11.40
N GLN A 254 -13.16 -2.61 11.57
CA GLN A 254 -14.30 -3.21 12.30
C GLN A 254 -14.77 -4.50 11.65
N TYR A 255 -14.78 -4.58 10.32
CA TYR A 255 -15.07 -5.82 9.62
C TYR A 255 -14.02 -6.90 9.93
N HIS A 256 -12.74 -6.52 9.98
CA HIS A 256 -11.59 -7.40 10.17
C HIS A 256 -11.42 -7.94 11.60
N VAL A 257 -11.95 -7.23 12.59
CA VAL A 257 -11.92 -7.67 14.00
C VAL A 257 -13.25 -8.24 14.48
N TRP A 258 -14.23 -8.43 13.58
CA TRP A 258 -15.60 -8.78 13.96
C TRP A 258 -15.68 -10.10 14.72
N ASN A 259 -14.96 -11.13 14.25
CA ASN A 259 -14.89 -12.44 14.88
C ASN A 259 -13.58 -12.64 15.65
N TYR A 260 -12.70 -11.65 15.66
CA TYR A 260 -11.47 -11.69 16.44
C TYR A 260 -11.81 -11.46 17.92
N PRO A 261 -11.62 -12.44 18.83
CA PRO A 261 -12.03 -12.25 20.23
C PRO A 261 -11.24 -11.11 20.90
N PRO A 262 -11.90 -10.21 21.67
CA PRO A 262 -11.23 -9.10 22.34
C PRO A 262 -10.05 -9.51 23.22
N GLU A 263 -10.21 -10.57 23.99
CA GLU A 263 -9.19 -11.10 24.91
C GLU A 263 -7.99 -11.64 24.13
N ARG A 264 -8.25 -12.23 22.96
CA ARG A 264 -7.21 -12.73 22.07
C ARG A 264 -6.46 -11.59 21.40
N GLN A 265 -7.16 -10.57 20.91
CA GLN A 265 -6.52 -9.37 20.35
C GLN A 265 -5.62 -8.69 21.40
N ALA A 266 -6.07 -8.61 22.66
CA ALA A 266 -5.27 -8.08 23.76
C ALA A 266 -4.00 -8.90 24.02
N ARG A 267 -4.14 -10.23 24.13
CA ARG A 267 -3.02 -11.17 24.27
C ARG A 267 -2.01 -11.03 23.13
N ASP A 268 -2.51 -10.99 21.89
CA ASP A 268 -1.66 -10.95 20.71
C ASP A 268 -0.92 -9.59 20.64
N THR A 269 -1.62 -8.48 20.91
CA THR A 269 -1.02 -7.14 21.05
C THR A 269 0.07 -7.13 22.11
N GLU A 270 -0.19 -7.74 23.27
CA GLU A 270 0.74 -7.80 24.40
C GLU A 270 2.05 -8.50 24.03
N PHE A 271 1.95 -9.64 23.34
CA PHE A 271 3.09 -10.43 22.89
C PHE A 271 3.86 -9.72 21.77
N LEU A 272 3.15 -9.28 20.72
CA LEU A 272 3.73 -8.69 19.51
C LEU A 272 4.51 -7.40 19.81
N LEU A 273 4.00 -6.60 20.74
CA LEU A 273 4.66 -5.37 21.21
C LEU A 273 5.56 -5.61 22.43
N GLY A 274 5.84 -6.85 22.82
CA GLY A 274 6.65 -7.15 24.01
C GLY A 274 8.06 -6.56 23.99
N SER A 275 8.60 -6.27 22.80
CA SER A 275 9.92 -5.63 22.61
C SER A 275 9.82 -4.18 22.12
N THR A 276 8.65 -3.55 22.19
CA THR A 276 8.47 -2.18 21.71
C THR A 276 9.27 -1.20 22.58
N PRO A 277 9.93 -0.20 21.98
CA PRO A 277 10.55 0.88 22.74
C PRO A 277 9.52 1.87 23.33
N PHE A 278 8.21 1.65 23.11
CA PHE A 278 7.12 2.53 23.53
C PHE A 278 6.13 1.84 24.50
N PRO A 279 6.46 1.65 25.80
CA PRO A 279 5.60 0.93 26.75
C PRO A 279 4.19 1.51 26.89
N PHE A 280 4.07 2.84 26.93
CA PHE A 280 2.77 3.52 27.03
C PHE A 280 1.86 3.22 25.83
N LEU A 281 2.45 3.12 24.62
CA LEU A 281 1.70 2.77 23.41
C LEU A 281 1.18 1.32 23.51
N ARG A 282 2.02 0.38 23.95
CA ARG A 282 1.63 -1.01 24.19
C ARG A 282 0.45 -1.11 25.15
N GLU A 283 0.53 -0.50 26.33
CA GLU A 283 -0.55 -0.55 27.33
C GLU A 283 -1.85 0.07 26.80
N THR A 284 -1.76 1.18 26.09
CA THR A 284 -2.92 1.84 25.47
C THR A 284 -3.59 0.95 24.44
N LEU A 285 -2.80 0.27 23.59
CA LEU A 285 -3.32 -0.63 22.56
C LEU A 285 -3.94 -1.89 23.16
N ILE A 286 -3.33 -2.47 24.19
CA ILE A 286 -3.90 -3.60 24.94
C ILE A 286 -5.25 -3.20 25.53
N TRP A 287 -5.32 -2.06 26.24
CA TRP A 287 -6.58 -1.57 26.79
C TRP A 287 -7.64 -1.34 25.70
N ALA A 288 -7.27 -0.66 24.61
CA ALA A 288 -8.18 -0.32 23.51
C ALA A 288 -8.69 -1.55 22.75
N SER A 289 -7.89 -2.62 22.66
CA SER A 289 -8.25 -3.89 22.01
C SER A 289 -9.44 -4.59 22.66
N THR A 290 -9.82 -4.20 23.89
CA THR A 290 -11.00 -4.73 24.60
C THR A 290 -12.22 -3.80 24.54
N LYS A 291 -12.10 -2.59 23.98
CA LYS A 291 -13.18 -1.59 23.96
C LYS A 291 -13.87 -1.57 22.61
N PRO A 292 -15.16 -1.96 22.48
CA PRO A 292 -15.81 -2.20 21.19
C PRO A 292 -15.57 -1.15 20.10
N VAL A 293 -15.68 0.14 20.43
CA VAL A 293 -15.48 1.23 19.47
C VAL A 293 -14.00 1.48 19.12
N LEU A 294 -13.08 1.15 20.03
CA LEU A 294 -11.65 1.41 19.85
C LEU A 294 -10.88 0.23 19.28
N ARG A 295 -11.40 -1.01 19.37
CA ARG A 295 -10.72 -2.22 18.85
C ARG A 295 -10.26 -2.09 17.39
N PRO A 296 -11.06 -1.50 16.47
CA PRO A 296 -10.61 -1.32 15.08
C PRO A 296 -9.38 -0.43 14.96
N PHE A 297 -9.35 0.68 15.71
CA PHE A 297 -8.19 1.56 15.74
C PHE A 297 -7.01 0.91 16.49
N ALA A 298 -7.27 0.15 17.54
CA ALA A 298 -6.23 -0.59 18.25
C ALA A 298 -5.49 -1.54 17.30
N GLU A 299 -6.23 -2.23 16.42
CA GLU A 299 -5.63 -3.11 15.41
C GLU A 299 -4.82 -2.34 14.35
N TYR A 300 -5.36 -1.24 13.83
CA TYR A 300 -4.62 -0.37 12.91
C TYR A 300 -3.31 0.14 13.53
N PHE A 301 -3.36 0.63 14.76
CA PHE A 301 -2.20 1.19 15.45
C PHE A 301 -1.23 0.11 15.96
N LEU A 302 -1.68 -1.12 16.21
CA LEU A 302 -0.81 -2.28 16.44
C LEU A 302 0.08 -2.51 15.22
N GLY A 303 -0.49 -2.59 14.02
CA GLY A 303 0.26 -2.77 12.79
C GLY A 303 1.27 -1.64 12.53
N LEU A 304 0.86 -0.40 12.78
CA LEU A 304 1.77 0.75 12.71
C LEU A 304 2.93 0.64 13.73
N ALA A 305 2.62 0.28 14.97
CA ALA A 305 3.62 0.11 16.04
C ALA A 305 4.62 -1.01 15.72
N LEU A 306 4.17 -2.11 15.11
CA LEU A 306 5.02 -3.20 14.64
C LEU A 306 6.03 -2.73 13.58
N VAL A 307 5.62 -1.88 12.64
CA VAL A 307 6.54 -1.32 11.63
C VAL A 307 7.61 -0.45 12.28
N PHE A 308 7.25 0.38 13.27
CA PHE A 308 8.24 1.17 14.00
C PHE A 308 9.20 0.29 14.82
N GLN A 309 8.67 -0.72 15.53
CA GLN A 309 9.49 -1.67 16.29
C GLN A 309 10.48 -2.40 15.39
N ARG A 310 10.05 -2.85 14.21
CA ARG A 310 10.92 -3.51 13.23
C ARG A 310 11.96 -2.56 12.63
N ALA A 311 11.59 -1.31 12.37
CA ALA A 311 12.53 -0.29 11.90
C ALA A 311 13.61 0.02 12.94
N THR A 312 13.27 0.02 14.23
CA THR A 312 14.23 0.24 15.33
C THR A 312 15.11 -0.98 15.62
N GLY A 313 14.57 -2.20 15.47
CA GLY A 313 15.31 -3.43 15.72
C GLY A 313 16.36 -3.76 14.65
N GLY A 314 16.18 -3.23 13.44
CA GLY A 314 17.04 -3.54 12.29
C GLY A 314 16.78 -4.91 11.69
N ASN A 315 17.39 -5.18 10.55
CA ASN A 315 17.42 -6.51 9.94
C ASN A 315 18.83 -6.74 9.40
N THR A 316 19.37 -7.95 9.60
CA THR A 316 20.66 -8.33 8.99
C THR A 316 20.51 -8.30 7.48
N THR A 317 21.19 -7.35 6.85
CA THR A 317 21.12 -7.10 5.40
C THR A 317 22.52 -7.02 4.82
N TYR A 318 22.62 -7.25 3.52
CA TYR A 318 23.86 -7.13 2.75
C TYR A 318 23.77 -5.94 1.80
N PHE A 319 24.81 -5.11 1.77
CA PHE A 319 24.92 -3.98 0.85
C PHE A 319 26.39 -3.71 0.51
N LEU A 320 26.73 -3.74 -0.78
CA LEU A 320 28.06 -3.40 -1.32
C LEU A 320 29.26 -4.04 -0.59
N GLY A 321 29.16 -5.33 -0.29
CA GLY A 321 30.24 -6.09 0.37
C GLY A 321 30.15 -6.10 1.89
N GLU A 322 29.23 -5.35 2.49
CA GLU A 322 29.07 -5.24 3.94
C GLU A 322 27.80 -5.96 4.41
N VAL A 323 27.89 -6.59 5.58
CA VAL A 323 26.74 -7.18 6.30
C VAL A 323 26.50 -6.34 7.55
N SER A 324 25.29 -5.81 7.71
CA SER A 324 24.94 -4.94 8.83
C SER A 324 23.48 -5.10 9.23
N ALA A 325 23.20 -4.89 10.52
CA ALA A 325 21.85 -4.78 11.07
C ALA A 325 21.36 -3.32 11.17
N ALA A 326 22.26 -2.34 11.10
CA ALA A 326 21.96 -0.92 11.34
C ALA A 326 21.54 -0.13 10.07
N GLY A 327 21.67 -0.73 8.89
CA GLY A 327 21.42 -0.08 7.59
C GLY A 327 22.47 0.98 7.22
N TRP A 328 22.37 1.52 6.00
CA TRP A 328 23.32 2.53 5.48
C TRP A 328 22.60 3.81 5.06
N LYS A 329 23.18 4.97 5.42
CA LYS A 329 22.62 6.29 5.07
C LYS A 329 22.55 6.51 3.55
N ASN A 330 23.51 5.96 2.80
CA ASN A 330 23.58 6.06 1.34
C ASN A 330 22.81 4.95 0.62
N TYR A 331 22.14 4.03 1.33
CA TYR A 331 21.44 2.91 0.71
C TYR A 331 20.43 3.36 -0.34
N PHE A 332 19.48 4.22 0.03
CA PHE A 332 18.41 4.66 -0.88
C PHE A 332 18.94 5.47 -2.09
N PRO A 333 19.79 6.50 -1.93
CA PRO A 333 20.36 7.21 -3.08
C PRO A 333 21.15 6.29 -4.02
N THR A 334 21.94 5.37 -3.47
CA THR A 334 22.75 4.45 -4.29
C THR A 334 21.86 3.47 -5.05
N VAL A 335 20.90 2.85 -4.36
CA VAL A 335 19.97 1.89 -4.97
C VAL A 335 19.14 2.57 -6.05
N TYR A 336 18.68 3.81 -5.83
CA TYR A 336 17.97 4.58 -6.85
C TYR A 336 18.83 4.79 -8.11
N LEU A 337 20.10 5.18 -7.95
CA LEU A 337 21.01 5.41 -9.08
C LEU A 337 21.30 4.14 -9.88
N ILE A 338 21.42 2.98 -9.24
CA ILE A 338 21.76 1.72 -9.91
C ILE A 338 20.54 0.93 -10.41
N LYS A 339 19.37 1.10 -9.78
CA LYS A 339 18.16 0.33 -10.14
C LYS A 339 17.26 1.04 -11.14
N GLU A 340 17.24 2.38 -11.15
CA GLU A 340 16.46 3.11 -12.14
C GLU A 340 17.19 3.18 -13.49
N PRO A 341 16.48 3.07 -14.63
CA PRO A 341 17.11 3.11 -15.95
C PRO A 341 17.90 4.40 -16.20
N LEU A 342 19.05 4.29 -16.87
CA LEU A 342 19.88 5.44 -17.24
C LEU A 342 19.11 6.52 -18.01
N THR A 343 18.17 6.11 -18.86
CA THR A 343 17.27 7.03 -19.57
C THR A 343 16.49 7.94 -18.62
N PHE A 344 16.02 7.41 -17.48
CA PHE A 344 15.30 8.19 -16.50
C PHE A 344 16.21 9.25 -15.85
N HIS A 345 17.42 8.87 -15.46
CA HIS A 345 18.41 9.81 -14.92
C HIS A 345 18.78 10.92 -15.90
N ILE A 346 18.98 10.60 -17.18
CA ILE A 346 19.27 11.59 -18.23
C ILE A 346 18.10 12.57 -18.38
N LEU A 347 16.87 12.07 -18.41
CA LEU A 347 15.68 12.92 -18.50
C LEU A 347 15.51 13.82 -17.27
N THR A 348 15.78 13.30 -16.06
CA THR A 348 15.79 14.10 -14.83
C THR A 348 16.84 15.20 -14.90
N LEU A 349 18.06 14.90 -15.35
CA LEU A 349 19.12 15.89 -15.50
C LEU A 349 18.75 16.98 -16.50
N ILE A 350 18.21 16.61 -17.66
CA ILE A 350 17.72 17.58 -18.66
C ILE A 350 16.65 18.48 -18.06
N ALA A 351 15.70 17.91 -17.31
CA ALA A 351 14.63 18.68 -16.67
C ALA A 351 15.17 19.66 -15.62
N LEU A 352 16.15 19.25 -14.81
CA LEU A 352 16.79 20.13 -13.81
C LEU A 352 17.61 21.25 -14.47
N LEU A 353 18.39 20.94 -15.50
CA LEU A 353 19.15 21.93 -16.27
C LEU A 353 18.23 22.95 -16.94
N TYR A 354 17.11 22.48 -17.50
CA TYR A 354 16.10 23.34 -18.09
C TYR A 354 15.44 24.24 -17.02
N ALA A 355 15.08 23.68 -15.86
CA ALA A 355 14.49 24.44 -14.76
C ALA A 355 15.45 25.48 -14.15
N ALA A 356 16.76 25.22 -14.15
CA ALA A 356 17.78 26.16 -13.67
C ALA A 356 18.11 27.26 -14.69
N PHE A 357 17.82 27.02 -15.98
CA PHE A 357 17.99 28.01 -17.04
C PHE A 357 16.81 28.99 -17.14
N LEU A 358 15.63 28.59 -16.68
CA LEU A 358 14.44 29.43 -16.52
C LEU A 358 14.55 30.31 -15.27
#